data_AF-A0A957Z5A5-F1
#
_entry.id   AF-A0A957Z5A5-F1
#
_cell.length_a   1.000
_cell.length_b   1.000
_cell.length_c   1.000
_cell.angle_alpha   90.00
_cell.angle_beta   90.00
_cell.angle_gamma   90.00
#
_symmetry.space_group_name_H-M   'P 1'
#
loop_
_entity.id
_entity.type
_entity.pdbx_description
1 polymer ?
#
loop_
_entity_poly.entity_id
_entity_poly.type
_entity_poly.pdbx_seq_one_letter_code
_entity_poly.pdbx_strand_id
1 'polypeptide(L)'
;ALRSGVIDGNVPPNADTRGGQAYATPNNILRLFAECEADAACGAAFPDIRRRAIDLIQQAADAPLVIGDETISANDLRQVMGAAMIFKLDETNPDVPVGLGAAYLPLMVDELEQGVADTYLGLRDGTLPAVAEAAPPANPLATIASEATSLADETRVLADKIDALSRESRRSADALSSGLPLPEFFLAELRTGVAQMDSMSALFFPTAVQIAIQTAPPRDALLSIAGSVNQEVAALVPLMTDDELAAALALVQEALPTLKSVNELTNVVVVCNDRYASLDLERIFAGYRSFEATPLVNKIDVAVNEKVACEAWGLTPAGTDLAEPVVSSLPILVSSGSMDGETPVEWSEAAAAGLEKAFMVTFTYAQHGASTQFECGPAVTNAFFMYPERMPDTACADELRERFPWVLPETAP
;
A
#
# COMPACT_ATOMS: atom_id res chain seq x y z
N ALA A 1 -17.06 1.00 -31.69
CA ALA A 1 -15.61 0.71 -31.81
C ALA A 1 -14.89 1.32 -30.62
N LEU A 2 -13.90 0.64 -30.06
CA LEU A 2 -12.97 1.21 -29.07
C LEU A 2 -12.18 2.34 -29.75
N ARG A 3 -11.99 3.45 -29.05
CA ARG A 3 -11.34 4.68 -29.58
C ARG A 3 -10.05 5.04 -28.86
N SER A 4 -9.96 4.69 -27.59
CA SER A 4 -8.81 4.89 -26.71
C SER A 4 -8.98 4.01 -25.46
N GLY A 5 -7.94 3.95 -24.63
CA GLY A 5 -7.96 3.27 -23.35
C GLY A 5 -7.11 4.00 -22.31
N VAL A 6 -7.37 3.72 -21.04
CA VAL A 6 -6.52 4.18 -19.93
C VAL A 6 -6.02 2.94 -19.23
N ILE A 7 -4.71 2.89 -18.98
CA ILE A 7 -4.09 1.91 -18.10
C ILE A 7 -3.81 2.65 -16.80
N ASP A 8 -4.43 2.17 -15.73
CA ASP A 8 -4.18 2.59 -14.37
C ASP A 8 -3.76 1.34 -13.59
N GLY A 9 -2.77 1.49 -12.73
CA GLY A 9 -2.11 0.34 -12.10
C GLY A 9 -1.24 -0.47 -13.07
N ASN A 10 -0.12 0.11 -13.51
CA ASN A 10 0.66 -0.39 -14.65
C ASN A 10 1.43 -1.67 -14.35
N VAL A 11 0.88 -2.85 -14.69
CA VAL A 11 1.55 -4.16 -14.55
C VAL A 11 1.95 -4.71 -15.92
N PRO A 12 3.21 -4.53 -16.37
CA PRO A 12 3.70 -5.07 -17.63
C PRO A 12 3.73 -6.61 -17.62
N PRO A 13 3.18 -7.29 -18.63
CA PRO A 13 3.29 -8.74 -18.77
C PRO A 13 4.71 -9.19 -19.16
N ASN A 14 5.51 -8.26 -19.69
CA ASN A 14 6.86 -8.43 -20.22
C ASN A 14 7.96 -8.02 -19.23
N ALA A 15 7.64 -7.85 -17.94
CA ALA A 15 8.64 -7.54 -16.92
C ALA A 15 8.49 -8.44 -15.69
N ASP A 16 9.55 -8.50 -14.88
CA ASP A 16 9.54 -9.21 -13.62
C ASP A 16 8.79 -8.40 -12.55
N THR A 17 7.46 -8.48 -12.58
CA THR A 17 6.59 -7.70 -11.69
C THR A 17 6.44 -8.35 -10.33
N ARG A 18 6.38 -9.69 -10.24
CA ARG A 18 6.28 -10.39 -8.94
C ARG A 18 7.56 -10.29 -8.12
N GLY A 19 8.72 -10.51 -8.74
CA GLY A 19 9.99 -10.20 -8.12
C GLY A 19 10.19 -8.70 -7.88
N GLY A 20 9.72 -7.88 -8.83
CA GLY A 20 9.76 -6.42 -8.77
C GLY A 20 9.02 -5.81 -7.58
N GLN A 21 7.98 -6.47 -7.06
CA GLN A 21 7.19 -5.98 -5.91
C GLN A 21 8.05 -5.69 -4.67
N ALA A 22 9.13 -6.47 -4.47
CA ALA A 22 10.06 -6.25 -3.36
C ALA A 22 10.75 -4.89 -3.38
N TYR A 23 10.76 -4.22 -4.54
CA TYR A 23 11.45 -2.95 -4.77
C TYR A 23 10.50 -1.78 -4.97
N ALA A 24 9.17 -1.99 -5.02
CA ALA A 24 8.20 -0.93 -5.29
C ALA A 24 8.27 0.22 -4.26
N THR A 25 8.05 -0.07 -2.97
CA THR A 25 8.16 0.93 -1.91
C THR A 25 9.58 1.50 -1.76
N PRO A 26 10.66 0.68 -1.78
CA PRO A 26 12.02 1.21 -1.78
C PRO A 26 12.31 2.20 -2.92
N ASN A 27 11.87 1.91 -4.15
CA ASN A 27 12.04 2.82 -5.28
C ASN A 27 11.28 4.13 -5.07
N ASN A 28 10.05 4.08 -4.54
CA ASN A 28 9.29 5.28 -4.22
C ASN A 28 10.03 6.15 -3.18
N ILE A 29 10.59 5.54 -2.14
CA ILE A 29 11.40 6.24 -1.13
C ILE A 29 12.64 6.89 -1.76
N LEU A 30 13.40 6.15 -2.56
CA LEU A 30 14.61 6.69 -3.19
C LEU A 30 14.31 7.76 -4.24
N ARG A 31 13.18 7.64 -4.95
CA ARG A 31 12.71 8.65 -5.90
C ARG A 31 12.29 9.93 -5.19
N LEU A 32 11.58 9.84 -4.06
CA LEU A 32 11.24 10.99 -3.25
C LEU A 32 12.50 11.79 -2.85
N PHE A 33 13.55 11.11 -2.37
CA PHE A 33 14.79 11.82 -2.03
C PHE A 33 15.47 12.45 -3.25
N ALA A 34 15.45 11.79 -4.41
CA ALA A 34 15.94 12.39 -5.65
C ALA A 34 15.14 13.62 -6.09
N GLU A 35 13.81 13.61 -5.88
CA GLU A 35 12.95 14.77 -6.13
C GLU A 35 13.29 15.94 -5.19
N CYS A 36 13.60 15.67 -3.92
CA CYS A 36 14.07 16.69 -2.99
C CYS A 36 15.40 17.30 -3.45
N GLU A 37 16.37 16.48 -3.88
CA GLU A 37 17.65 16.99 -4.40
C GLU A 37 17.49 17.85 -5.66
N ALA A 38 16.51 17.53 -6.51
CA ALA A 38 16.19 18.30 -7.71
C ALA A 38 15.44 19.60 -7.42
N ASP A 39 14.72 19.68 -6.28
CA ASP A 39 14.05 20.89 -5.83
C ASP A 39 15.04 21.91 -5.27
N ALA A 40 14.87 23.19 -5.63
CA ALA A 40 15.84 24.23 -5.29
C ALA A 40 15.90 24.52 -3.77
N ALA A 41 14.77 24.49 -3.06
CA ALA A 41 14.73 24.77 -1.63
C ALA A 41 15.11 23.53 -0.82
N CYS A 42 14.54 22.38 -1.17
CA CYS A 42 14.80 21.11 -0.49
C CYS A 42 16.25 20.66 -0.71
N GLY A 43 16.76 20.69 -1.94
CA GLY A 43 18.14 20.31 -2.23
C GLY A 43 19.19 21.23 -1.59
N ALA A 44 18.85 22.51 -1.37
CA ALA A 44 19.70 23.44 -0.63
C ALA A 44 19.68 23.16 0.89
N ALA A 45 18.52 22.81 1.45
CA ALA A 45 18.37 22.46 2.86
C ALA A 45 18.96 21.07 3.18
N PHE A 46 18.81 20.12 2.27
CA PHE A 46 19.18 18.71 2.43
C PHE A 46 20.07 18.23 1.27
N PRO A 47 21.31 18.71 1.17
CA PRO A 47 22.22 18.28 0.12
C PRO A 47 22.54 16.78 0.26
N ASP A 48 22.65 16.09 -0.88
CA ASP A 48 22.91 14.64 -0.99
C ASP A 48 21.96 13.75 -0.17
N ILE A 49 20.73 14.19 0.10
CA ILE A 49 19.81 13.52 1.03
C ILE A 49 19.49 12.09 0.63
N ARG A 50 19.50 11.76 -0.66
CA ARG A 50 19.26 10.39 -1.13
C ARG A 50 20.37 9.45 -0.68
N ARG A 51 21.63 9.87 -0.86
CA ARG A 51 22.80 9.11 -0.42
C ARG A 51 22.83 9.00 1.10
N ARG A 52 22.57 10.10 1.80
CA ARG A 52 22.47 10.17 3.27
C ARG A 52 21.42 9.22 3.82
N ALA A 53 20.23 9.16 3.21
CA ALA A 53 19.18 8.23 3.60
C ALA A 53 19.61 6.76 3.43
N ILE A 54 20.32 6.43 2.33
CA ILE A 54 20.88 5.08 2.09
C ILE A 54 21.94 4.74 3.15
N ASP A 55 22.82 5.68 3.46
CA ASP A 55 23.87 5.50 4.46
C ASP A 55 23.27 5.32 5.86
N LEU A 56 22.24 6.10 6.22
CA LEU A 56 21.53 6.03 7.50
C LEU A 56 20.82 4.67 7.70
N ILE A 57 20.10 4.19 6.68
CA ILE A 57 19.42 2.89 6.78
C ILE A 57 20.43 1.74 6.86
N GLN A 58 21.56 1.85 6.15
CA GLN A 58 22.66 0.87 6.24
C GLN A 58 23.32 0.90 7.62
N GLN A 59 23.57 2.08 8.17
CA GLN A 59 24.08 2.24 9.53
C GLN A 59 23.16 1.56 10.55
N ALA A 60 21.84 1.79 10.46
CA ALA A 60 20.86 1.18 11.34
C ALA A 60 20.74 -0.36 11.15
N ALA A 61 21.16 -0.88 10.00
CA ALA A 61 21.21 -2.32 9.72
C ALA A 61 22.45 -2.97 10.34
N ASP A 62 23.58 -2.25 10.35
CA ASP A 62 24.82 -2.70 10.98
C ASP A 62 24.75 -2.63 12.51
N ALA A 63 24.15 -1.56 13.04
CA ALA A 63 23.84 -1.40 14.46
C ALA A 63 22.66 -0.43 14.65
N PRO A 64 21.62 -0.77 15.45
CA PRO A 64 20.51 0.14 15.72
C PRO A 64 20.99 1.53 16.19
N LEU A 65 20.35 2.57 15.71
CA LEU A 65 20.59 3.94 16.16
C LEU A 65 20.09 4.09 17.60
N VAL A 66 20.88 4.72 18.45
CA VAL A 66 20.50 5.01 19.85
C VAL A 66 20.44 6.52 20.02
N ILE A 67 19.23 7.05 20.17
CA ILE A 67 18.96 8.48 20.29
C ILE A 67 18.10 8.70 21.54
N GLY A 68 18.71 9.24 22.59
CA GLY A 68 18.04 9.32 23.90
C GLY A 68 17.64 7.94 24.41
N ASP A 69 16.35 7.74 24.66
CA ASP A 69 15.76 6.46 25.09
C ASP A 69 15.29 5.58 23.92
N GLU A 70 15.35 6.09 22.69
CA GLU A 70 14.91 5.37 21.49
C GLU A 70 16.03 4.50 20.92
N THR A 71 15.68 3.25 20.60
CA THR A 71 16.52 2.33 19.83
C THR A 71 15.84 2.05 18.51
N ILE A 72 16.42 2.55 17.41
CA ILE A 72 15.81 2.55 16.09
C ILE A 72 16.59 1.59 15.17
N SER A 73 15.96 0.48 14.80
CA SER A 73 16.56 -0.48 13.85
C SER A 73 16.30 -0.07 12.39
N ALA A 74 17.03 -0.67 11.45
CA ALA A 74 16.72 -0.53 10.03
C ALA A 74 15.27 -0.95 9.68
N ASN A 75 14.72 -1.95 10.38
CA ASN A 75 13.34 -2.36 10.18
C ASN A 75 12.34 -1.26 10.62
N ASP A 76 12.66 -0.53 11.68
CA ASP A 76 11.80 0.55 12.17
C ASP A 76 11.84 1.75 11.22
N LEU A 77 13.03 2.15 10.78
CA LEU A 77 13.20 3.19 9.74
C LEU A 77 12.45 2.84 8.46
N ARG A 78 12.60 1.60 7.98
CA ARG A 78 11.89 1.10 6.79
C ARG A 78 10.37 1.17 6.96
N GLN A 79 9.84 0.79 8.12
CA GLN A 79 8.42 0.88 8.42
C GLN A 79 7.95 2.33 8.43
N VAL A 80 8.66 3.24 9.10
CA VAL A 80 8.30 4.66 9.17
C VAL A 80 8.38 5.32 7.79
N MET A 81 9.45 5.08 7.02
CA MET A 81 9.58 5.59 5.65
C MET A 81 8.48 5.07 4.72
N GLY A 82 8.13 3.79 4.81
CA GLY A 82 7.03 3.22 4.04
C GLY A 82 5.67 3.76 4.46
N ALA A 83 5.41 3.87 5.76
CA ALA A 83 4.17 4.40 6.31
C ALA A 83 3.97 5.87 5.93
N ALA A 84 5.04 6.67 5.90
CA ALA A 84 4.99 8.07 5.49
C ALA A 84 4.40 8.27 4.08
N MET A 85 4.61 7.33 3.16
CA MET A 85 4.06 7.36 1.79
C MET A 85 2.54 7.11 1.74
N ILE A 86 1.98 6.59 2.82
CA ILE A 86 0.54 6.35 2.97
C ILE A 86 -0.08 7.14 4.12
N PHE A 87 0.70 8.00 4.77
CA PHE A 87 0.27 8.75 5.94
C PHE A 87 -0.49 10.01 5.53
N LYS A 88 -1.67 10.21 6.12
CA LYS A 88 -2.48 11.42 5.96
C LYS A 88 -2.33 12.30 7.21
N LEU A 89 -1.71 13.46 7.07
CA LEU A 89 -1.37 14.34 8.20
C LEU A 89 -2.59 14.95 8.90
N ASP A 90 -3.70 15.13 8.19
CA ASP A 90 -4.96 15.61 8.75
C ASP A 90 -6.10 14.74 8.22
N GLU A 91 -6.54 13.77 9.04
CA GLU A 91 -7.66 12.91 8.68
C GLU A 91 -8.98 13.67 8.54
N THR A 92 -9.10 14.83 9.20
CA THR A 92 -10.32 15.63 9.26
C THR A 92 -10.47 16.58 8.07
N ASN A 93 -9.37 16.91 7.39
CA ASN A 93 -9.39 17.73 6.19
C ASN A 93 -9.40 16.85 4.94
N PRO A 94 -10.48 16.86 4.14
CA PRO A 94 -10.56 16.07 2.92
C PRO A 94 -9.59 16.56 1.83
N ASP A 95 -9.17 17.83 1.89
CA ASP A 95 -8.33 18.43 0.86
C ASP A 95 -6.83 18.14 1.06
N VAL A 96 -6.46 17.48 2.16
CA VAL A 96 -5.09 17.05 2.50
C VAL A 96 -4.84 15.67 1.89
N PRO A 97 -3.93 15.54 0.90
CA PRO A 97 -3.59 14.26 0.29
C PRO A 97 -3.12 13.20 1.29
N VAL A 98 -3.45 11.94 0.99
CA VAL A 98 -2.75 10.80 1.58
C VAL A 98 -1.31 10.77 1.04
N GLY A 99 -0.35 10.41 1.89
CA GLY A 99 1.07 10.32 1.52
C GLY A 99 1.88 11.59 1.76
N LEU A 100 1.29 12.62 2.36
CA LEU A 100 2.03 13.84 2.72
C LEU A 100 3.04 13.65 3.84
N GLY A 101 2.95 12.57 4.62
CA GLY A 101 4.03 12.20 5.54
C GLY A 101 5.38 12.10 4.82
N ALA A 102 5.39 11.75 3.53
CA ALA A 102 6.59 11.72 2.70
C ALA A 102 7.35 13.06 2.67
N ALA A 103 6.67 14.20 2.76
CA ALA A 103 7.30 15.52 2.74
C ALA A 103 8.24 15.78 3.94
N TYR A 104 8.09 15.01 5.02
CA TYR A 104 8.92 15.06 6.22
C TYR A 104 10.16 14.16 6.15
N LEU A 105 10.25 13.24 5.19
CA LEU A 105 11.34 12.25 5.17
C LEU A 105 12.74 12.87 5.02
N PRO A 106 12.96 13.93 4.21
CA PRO A 106 14.25 14.62 4.18
C PRO A 106 14.65 15.18 5.56
N LEU A 107 13.72 15.85 6.25
CA LEU A 107 13.93 16.38 7.61
C LEU A 107 14.20 15.26 8.62
N MET A 108 13.43 14.17 8.57
CA MET A 108 13.62 13.03 9.45
C MET A 108 15.03 12.46 9.34
N VAL A 109 15.54 12.28 8.11
CA VAL A 109 16.90 11.78 7.88
C VAL A 109 17.93 12.77 8.42
N ASP A 110 17.74 14.07 8.17
CA ASP A 110 18.64 15.14 8.64
C ASP A 110 18.71 15.21 10.18
N GLU A 111 17.57 15.09 10.86
CA GLU A 111 17.47 15.09 12.31
C GLU A 111 18.12 13.85 12.94
N LEU A 112 17.85 12.67 12.38
CA LEU A 112 18.39 11.41 12.90
C LEU A 112 19.93 11.39 12.83
N GLU A 113 20.52 11.92 11.76
CA GLU A 113 21.98 12.07 11.64
C GLU A 113 22.57 13.04 12.69
N GLN A 114 21.77 13.98 13.19
CA GLN A 114 22.13 14.92 14.25
C GLN A 114 21.81 14.38 15.66
N GLY A 115 21.26 13.18 15.78
CA GLY A 115 20.85 12.61 17.05
C GLY A 115 19.56 13.23 17.60
N VAL A 116 18.68 13.70 16.73
CA VAL A 116 17.33 14.19 17.04
C VAL A 116 16.32 13.20 16.46
N ALA A 117 15.30 12.82 17.23
CA ALA A 117 14.32 11.81 16.82
C ALA A 117 12.90 12.37 16.64
N ASP A 118 12.70 13.69 16.76
CA ASP A 118 11.38 14.31 16.85
C ASP A 118 10.51 14.02 15.62
N THR A 119 11.02 14.22 14.40
CA THR A 119 10.26 13.93 13.18
C THR A 119 10.02 12.42 12.99
N TYR A 120 10.99 11.58 13.37
CA TYR A 120 10.83 10.12 13.33
C TYR A 120 9.70 9.66 14.25
N LEU A 121 9.68 10.14 15.49
CA LEU A 121 8.64 9.83 16.47
C LEU A 121 7.29 10.40 16.02
N GLY A 122 7.30 11.61 15.45
CA GLY A 122 6.13 12.23 14.87
C GLY A 122 5.48 11.40 13.76
N LEU A 123 6.28 10.87 12.82
CA LEU A 123 5.81 10.00 11.75
C LEU A 123 5.36 8.64 12.28
N ARG A 124 6.08 8.05 13.24
CA ARG A 124 5.74 6.76 13.86
C ARG A 124 4.42 6.83 14.61
N ASP A 125 4.21 7.89 15.38
CA ASP A 125 3.10 8.04 16.31
C ASP A 125 1.92 8.84 15.71
N GLY A 126 2.10 9.37 14.49
CA GLY A 126 1.09 10.15 13.77
C GLY A 126 0.79 11.50 14.41
N THR A 127 1.79 12.15 15.02
CA THR A 127 1.63 13.38 15.81
C THR A 127 2.16 14.64 15.13
N LEU A 128 2.71 14.51 13.91
CA LEU A 128 3.23 15.64 13.16
C LEU A 128 2.14 16.66 12.81
N PRO A 129 2.49 17.97 12.77
CA PRO A 129 1.57 18.98 12.30
C PRO A 129 1.26 18.80 10.80
N ALA A 130 0.12 19.32 10.36
CA ALA A 130 -0.17 19.42 8.93
C ALA A 130 0.91 20.29 8.23
N VAL A 131 1.34 19.87 7.04
CA VAL A 131 2.18 20.73 6.18
C VAL A 131 1.36 21.96 5.81
N ALA A 132 1.92 23.15 5.97
CA ALA A 132 1.22 24.40 5.68
C ALA A 132 0.80 24.45 4.21
N GLU A 133 -0.51 24.57 3.97
CA GLU A 133 -1.07 24.71 2.64
C GLU A 133 -0.68 26.07 2.03
N ALA A 134 -0.01 26.06 0.87
CA ALA A 134 0.19 27.27 0.09
C ALA A 134 -1.14 27.72 -0.54
N ALA A 135 -1.38 29.04 -0.58
CA ALA A 135 -2.65 29.59 -1.07
C ALA A 135 -2.96 29.11 -2.51
N PRO A 136 -4.13 28.50 -2.77
CA PRO A 136 -4.43 27.92 -4.08
C PRO A 136 -4.56 29.01 -5.16
N PRO A 137 -4.28 28.71 -6.44
CA PRO A 137 -4.68 29.57 -7.54
C PRO A 137 -6.21 29.73 -7.55
N ALA A 138 -6.67 30.99 -7.52
CA ALA A 138 -8.07 31.32 -7.31
C ALA A 138 -8.95 31.04 -8.53
N ASN A 139 -9.46 29.81 -8.66
CA ASN A 139 -10.67 29.53 -9.42
C ASN A 139 -11.82 29.16 -8.45
N PRO A 140 -12.77 30.07 -8.19
CA PRO A 140 -13.85 29.82 -7.25
C PRO A 140 -14.80 28.68 -7.67
N LEU A 141 -14.77 28.25 -8.95
CA LEU A 141 -15.54 27.08 -9.40
C LEU A 141 -14.82 25.76 -9.12
N ALA A 142 -13.49 25.74 -9.04
CA ALA A 142 -12.72 24.56 -8.67
C ALA A 142 -12.96 24.20 -7.20
N THR A 143 -12.96 25.20 -6.32
CA THR A 143 -13.31 25.02 -4.90
C THR A 143 -14.71 24.41 -4.72
N ILE A 144 -15.72 24.94 -5.42
CA ILE A 144 -17.09 24.41 -5.34
C ILE A 144 -17.18 22.97 -5.86
N ALA A 145 -16.48 22.65 -6.95
CA ALA A 145 -16.48 21.30 -7.52
C ALA A 145 -15.74 20.29 -6.63
N SER A 146 -14.62 20.69 -6.02
CA SER A 146 -13.87 19.90 -5.06
C SER A 146 -14.68 19.66 -3.79
N GLU A 147 -15.26 20.71 -3.19
CA GLU A 147 -16.15 20.59 -2.01
C GLU A 147 -17.35 19.66 -2.29
N ALA A 148 -17.97 19.76 -3.47
CA ALA A 148 -19.09 18.90 -3.84
C ALA A 148 -18.68 17.42 -4.03
N THR A 149 -17.48 17.19 -4.55
CA THR A 149 -16.94 15.84 -4.77
C THR A 149 -16.51 15.20 -3.45
N SER A 150 -15.78 15.95 -2.63
CA SER A 150 -15.41 15.60 -1.26
C SER A 150 -16.64 15.24 -0.42
N LEU A 151 -17.67 16.09 -0.42
CA LEU A 151 -18.92 15.81 0.28
C LEU A 151 -19.61 14.54 -0.22
N ALA A 152 -19.56 14.29 -1.54
CA ALA A 152 -20.11 13.07 -2.11
C ALA A 152 -19.34 11.81 -1.66
N ASP A 153 -18.01 11.89 -1.58
CA ASP A 153 -17.16 10.80 -1.09
C ASP A 153 -17.34 10.55 0.41
N GLU A 154 -17.37 11.61 1.22
CA GLU A 154 -17.69 11.51 2.65
C GLU A 154 -19.07 10.87 2.86
N THR A 155 -20.05 11.24 2.04
CA THR A 155 -21.41 10.66 2.10
C THR A 155 -21.40 9.19 1.72
N ARG A 156 -20.57 8.77 0.74
CA ARG A 156 -20.41 7.35 0.37
C ARG A 156 -19.75 6.55 1.49
N VAL A 157 -18.63 7.05 2.03
CA VAL A 157 -17.92 6.40 3.14
C VAL A 157 -18.84 6.27 4.36
N LEU A 158 -19.62 7.31 4.67
CA LEU A 158 -20.60 7.26 5.75
C LEU A 158 -21.71 6.25 5.47
N ALA A 159 -22.22 6.20 4.24
CA ALA A 159 -23.22 5.21 3.83
C ALA A 159 -22.67 3.78 3.98
N ASP A 160 -21.43 3.53 3.55
CA ASP A 160 -20.77 2.23 3.68
C ASP A 160 -20.58 1.81 5.13
N LYS A 161 -20.20 2.75 6.01
CA LYS A 161 -20.09 2.52 7.47
C LYS A 161 -21.45 2.23 8.10
N ILE A 162 -22.50 2.98 7.74
CA ILE A 162 -23.87 2.73 8.21
C ILE A 162 -24.36 1.36 7.75
N ASP A 163 -24.07 0.99 6.51
CA ASP A 163 -24.43 -0.30 5.95
C ASP A 163 -23.66 -1.45 6.63
N ALA A 164 -22.38 -1.27 6.91
CA ALA A 164 -21.58 -2.22 7.67
C ALA A 164 -22.15 -2.43 9.08
N LEU A 165 -22.40 -1.35 9.82
CA LEU A 165 -22.99 -1.39 11.16
C LEU A 165 -24.40 -2.02 11.14
N SER A 166 -25.20 -1.74 10.12
CA SER A 166 -26.53 -2.34 9.93
C SER A 166 -26.45 -3.85 9.69
N ARG A 167 -25.46 -4.31 8.92
CA ARG A 167 -25.23 -5.75 8.69
C ARG A 167 -24.77 -6.43 9.97
N GLU A 168 -23.82 -5.84 10.68
CA GLU A 168 -23.31 -6.37 11.95
C GLU A 168 -24.40 -6.45 13.03
N SER A 169 -25.18 -5.37 13.20
CA SER A 169 -26.29 -5.33 14.16
C SER A 169 -27.33 -6.41 13.85
N ARG A 170 -27.63 -6.66 12.57
CA ARG A 170 -28.54 -7.74 12.15
C ARG A 170 -27.97 -9.12 12.46
N ARG A 171 -26.70 -9.39 12.12
CA ARG A 171 -26.06 -10.68 12.43
C ARG A 171 -26.07 -10.97 13.93
N SER A 172 -25.77 -9.96 14.75
CA SER A 172 -25.80 -10.07 16.22
C SER A 172 -27.22 -10.33 16.75
N ALA A 173 -28.23 -9.62 16.23
CA ALA A 173 -29.63 -9.82 16.62
C ALA A 173 -30.16 -11.20 16.18
N ASP A 174 -29.81 -11.66 14.99
CA ASP A 174 -30.19 -12.98 14.46
C ASP A 174 -29.51 -14.11 15.26
N ALA A 175 -28.24 -13.97 15.62
CA ALA A 175 -27.53 -14.91 16.48
C ALA A 175 -28.18 -15.00 17.88
N LEU A 176 -28.51 -13.84 18.48
CA LEU A 176 -29.18 -13.79 19.78
C LEU A 176 -30.58 -14.43 19.73
N SER A 177 -31.36 -14.15 18.68
CA SER A 177 -32.73 -14.68 18.55
C SER A 177 -32.78 -16.17 18.21
N SER A 178 -31.78 -16.68 17.51
CA SER A 178 -31.66 -18.11 17.16
C SER A 178 -31.05 -18.96 18.27
N GLY A 179 -30.48 -18.34 19.31
CA GLY A 179 -29.75 -19.05 20.36
C GLY A 179 -28.45 -19.68 19.85
N LEU A 180 -27.81 -19.07 18.84
CA LEU A 180 -26.53 -19.54 18.30
C LEU A 180 -25.49 -19.52 19.43
N PRO A 181 -24.77 -20.61 19.69
CA PRO A 181 -23.77 -20.60 20.74
C PRO A 181 -22.58 -19.71 20.35
N LEU A 182 -21.93 -19.15 21.37
CA LEU A 182 -20.91 -18.11 21.21
C LEU A 182 -19.69 -18.58 20.37
N PRO A 183 -19.20 -19.84 20.46
CA PRO A 183 -18.15 -20.36 19.58
C PRO A 183 -18.50 -20.35 18.09
N GLU A 184 -19.74 -20.73 17.74
CA GLU A 184 -20.22 -20.75 16.36
C GLU A 184 -20.44 -19.34 15.82
N PHE A 185 -20.94 -18.42 16.65
CA PHE A 185 -21.03 -17.01 16.30
C PHE A 185 -19.63 -16.40 16.06
N PHE A 186 -18.67 -16.71 16.94
CA PHE A 186 -17.28 -16.28 16.77
C PHE A 186 -16.68 -16.76 15.44
N LEU A 187 -16.86 -18.04 15.08
CA LEU A 187 -16.38 -18.55 13.80
C LEU A 187 -17.06 -17.84 12.60
N ALA A 188 -18.35 -17.50 12.71
CA ALA A 188 -19.07 -16.78 11.66
C ALA A 188 -18.55 -15.36 11.46
N GLU A 189 -18.27 -14.63 12.54
CA GLU A 189 -17.68 -13.29 12.45
C GLU A 189 -16.22 -13.35 12.00
N LEU A 190 -15.45 -14.37 12.43
CA LEU A 190 -14.10 -14.61 11.95
C LEU A 190 -14.08 -14.81 10.42
N ARG A 191 -14.97 -15.65 9.87
CA ARG A 191 -15.13 -15.84 8.41
C ARG A 191 -15.48 -14.54 7.69
N THR A 192 -16.35 -13.73 8.29
CA THR A 192 -16.75 -12.44 7.70
C THR A 192 -15.57 -11.50 7.60
N GLY A 193 -14.76 -11.40 8.65
CA GLY A 193 -13.59 -10.52 8.62
C GLY A 193 -12.46 -11.05 7.75
N VAL A 194 -12.23 -12.38 7.70
CA VAL A 194 -11.28 -12.98 6.74
C VAL A 194 -11.67 -12.67 5.30
N ALA A 195 -12.97 -12.68 4.98
CA ALA A 195 -13.46 -12.32 3.64
C ALA A 195 -13.24 -10.85 3.27
N GLN A 196 -12.90 -9.99 4.22
CA GLN A 196 -12.59 -8.57 4.02
C GLN A 196 -11.08 -8.27 4.02
N MET A 197 -10.24 -9.27 4.31
CA MET A 197 -8.79 -9.11 4.25
C MET A 197 -8.30 -8.87 2.83
N ASP A 198 -7.17 -8.16 2.71
CA ASP A 198 -6.43 -8.13 1.46
C ASP A 198 -5.91 -9.53 1.09
N SER A 199 -5.60 -9.73 -0.20
CA SER A 199 -5.23 -11.05 -0.72
C SER A 199 -3.97 -11.64 -0.10
N MET A 200 -3.05 -10.81 0.40
CA MET A 200 -1.79 -11.27 1.01
C MET A 200 -2.01 -11.66 2.46
N SER A 201 -2.72 -10.86 3.24
CA SER A 201 -3.09 -11.21 4.63
C SER A 201 -3.94 -12.47 4.68
N ALA A 202 -4.93 -12.60 3.78
CA ALA A 202 -5.76 -13.79 3.68
C ALA A 202 -4.95 -15.06 3.35
N LEU A 203 -3.92 -14.95 2.51
CA LEU A 203 -3.05 -16.08 2.10
C LEU A 203 -2.30 -16.69 3.28
N PHE A 204 -1.75 -15.85 4.17
CA PHE A 204 -0.96 -16.32 5.32
C PHE A 204 -1.80 -16.54 6.58
N PHE A 205 -3.03 -16.03 6.63
CA PHE A 205 -3.92 -16.14 7.79
C PHE A 205 -4.10 -17.58 8.28
N PRO A 206 -4.36 -18.61 7.44
CA PRO A 206 -4.46 -20.00 7.91
C PRO A 206 -3.17 -20.50 8.58
N THR A 207 -2.00 -20.11 8.07
CA THR A 207 -0.70 -20.49 8.64
C THR A 207 -0.46 -19.77 9.95
N ALA A 208 -0.78 -18.47 10.04
CA ALA A 208 -0.70 -17.69 11.27
C ALA A 208 -1.62 -18.26 12.37
N VAL A 209 -2.85 -18.65 12.00
CA VAL A 209 -3.79 -19.34 12.89
C VAL A 209 -3.20 -20.67 13.37
N GLN A 210 -2.63 -21.46 12.46
CA GLN A 210 -1.99 -22.74 12.81
C GLN A 210 -0.83 -22.56 13.80
N ILE A 211 -0.01 -21.53 13.64
CA ILE A 211 1.07 -21.17 14.56
C ILE A 211 0.50 -20.75 15.91
N ALA A 212 -0.46 -19.83 15.94
CA ALA A 212 -1.08 -19.34 17.16
C ALA A 212 -1.68 -20.48 18.00
N ILE A 213 -2.37 -21.42 17.36
CA ILE A 213 -2.92 -22.63 18.00
C ILE A 213 -1.82 -23.51 18.60
N GLN A 214 -0.65 -23.59 17.98
CA GLN A 214 0.46 -24.46 18.41
C GLN A 214 1.34 -23.82 19.50
N THR A 215 1.45 -22.50 19.51
CA THR A 215 2.44 -21.79 20.34
C THR A 215 1.84 -21.09 21.55
N ALA A 216 0.52 -20.92 21.63
CA ALA A 216 -0.14 -20.16 22.68
C ALA A 216 -1.28 -20.93 23.37
N PRO A 217 -1.61 -20.58 24.63
CA PRO A 217 -2.83 -21.07 25.28
C PRO A 217 -4.10 -20.70 24.49
N PRO A 218 -5.22 -21.44 24.62
CA PRO A 218 -6.42 -21.24 23.81
C PRO A 218 -6.96 -19.80 23.80
N ARG A 219 -6.96 -19.13 24.96
CA ARG A 219 -7.43 -17.75 25.08
C ARG A 219 -6.55 -16.77 24.30
N ASP A 220 -5.22 -16.90 24.45
CA ASP A 220 -4.25 -16.02 23.81
C ASP A 220 -4.18 -16.27 22.30
N ALA A 221 -4.29 -17.54 21.89
CA ALA A 221 -4.41 -17.92 20.48
C ALA A 221 -5.66 -17.28 19.84
N LEU A 222 -6.83 -17.42 20.47
CA LEU A 222 -8.07 -16.84 19.94
C LEU A 222 -8.05 -15.31 19.93
N LEU A 223 -7.45 -14.65 20.94
CA LEU A 223 -7.26 -13.20 20.95
C LEU A 223 -6.34 -12.75 19.81
N SER A 224 -5.23 -13.45 19.59
CA SER A 224 -4.31 -13.15 18.49
C SER A 224 -4.97 -13.33 17.13
N ILE A 225 -5.70 -14.44 16.95
CA ILE A 225 -6.41 -14.76 15.71
C ILE A 225 -7.48 -13.72 15.42
N ALA A 226 -8.36 -13.45 16.39
CA ALA A 226 -9.45 -12.50 16.24
C ALA A 226 -8.95 -11.07 16.04
N GLY A 227 -7.93 -10.66 16.81
CA GLY A 227 -7.34 -9.32 16.72
C GLY A 227 -6.68 -9.03 15.39
N SER A 228 -6.16 -10.04 14.70
CA SER A 228 -5.63 -9.91 13.34
C SER A 228 -6.70 -9.74 12.27
N VAL A 229 -7.97 -10.00 12.62
CA VAL A 229 -9.13 -9.86 11.73
C VAL A 229 -9.89 -8.58 12.03
N ASN A 230 -10.38 -8.44 13.26
CA ASN A 230 -11.14 -7.27 13.72
C ASN A 230 -11.18 -7.26 15.27
N GLN A 231 -10.97 -6.09 15.87
CA GLN A 231 -11.05 -5.86 17.31
C GLN A 231 -12.42 -6.22 17.92
N GLU A 232 -13.52 -6.07 17.16
CA GLU A 232 -14.87 -6.46 17.59
C GLU A 232 -14.99 -7.97 17.79
N VAL A 233 -14.35 -8.77 16.92
CA VAL A 233 -14.31 -10.23 17.05
C VAL A 233 -13.46 -10.63 18.26
N ALA A 234 -12.36 -9.91 18.51
CA ALA A 234 -11.51 -10.14 19.67
C ALA A 234 -12.25 -9.85 20.99
N ALA A 235 -13.18 -8.89 21.01
CA ALA A 235 -14.00 -8.58 22.17
C ALA A 235 -14.95 -9.72 22.59
N LEU A 236 -15.20 -10.71 21.73
CA LEU A 236 -15.98 -11.90 22.08
C LEU A 236 -15.19 -12.90 22.94
N VAL A 237 -13.86 -12.96 22.81
CA VAL A 237 -13.02 -13.96 23.48
C VAL A 237 -13.03 -13.82 25.01
N PRO A 238 -13.02 -12.60 25.61
CA PRO A 238 -13.20 -12.42 27.06
C PRO A 238 -14.56 -12.90 27.59
N LEU A 239 -15.59 -13.00 26.74
CA LEU A 239 -16.94 -13.41 27.14
C LEU A 239 -17.12 -14.94 27.20
N MET A 240 -16.19 -15.70 26.61
CA MET A 240 -16.26 -17.16 26.56
C MET A 240 -15.76 -17.82 27.86
N THR A 241 -16.48 -18.87 28.26
CA THR A 241 -16.02 -19.85 29.26
C THR A 241 -14.87 -20.69 28.70
N ASP A 242 -14.15 -21.41 29.57
CA ASP A 242 -13.03 -22.26 29.13
C ASP A 242 -13.47 -23.39 28.17
N ASP A 243 -14.66 -23.95 28.37
CA ASP A 243 -15.24 -24.95 27.46
C ASP A 243 -15.59 -24.34 26.09
N GLU A 244 -16.10 -23.11 26.08
CA GLU A 244 -16.39 -22.36 24.84
C GLU A 244 -15.11 -21.94 24.10
N LEU A 245 -14.05 -21.58 24.81
CA LEU A 245 -12.74 -21.32 24.20
C LEU A 245 -12.20 -22.57 23.52
N ALA A 246 -12.29 -23.73 24.17
CA ALA A 246 -11.87 -25.00 23.58
C ALA A 246 -12.71 -25.36 22.34
N ALA A 247 -14.03 -25.16 22.41
CA ALA A 247 -14.94 -25.39 21.29
C ALA A 247 -14.66 -24.43 20.11
N ALA A 248 -14.44 -23.13 20.39
CA ALA A 248 -14.12 -22.14 19.37
C ALA A 248 -12.79 -22.47 18.67
N LEU A 249 -11.76 -22.86 19.42
CA LEU A 249 -10.47 -23.25 18.86
C LEU A 249 -10.59 -24.47 17.95
N ALA A 250 -11.37 -25.49 18.36
CA ALA A 250 -11.63 -26.68 17.55
C ALA A 250 -12.38 -26.34 16.25
N LEU A 251 -13.41 -25.49 16.34
CA LEU A 251 -14.17 -25.01 15.19
C LEU A 251 -13.30 -24.22 14.21
N VAL A 252 -12.43 -23.34 14.70
CA VAL A 252 -11.47 -22.60 13.88
C VAL A 252 -10.51 -23.57 13.19
N GLN A 253 -9.96 -24.54 13.92
CA GLN A 253 -9.03 -25.53 13.39
C GLN A 253 -9.66 -26.41 12.30
N GLU A 254 -10.93 -26.80 12.46
CA GLU A 254 -11.70 -27.52 11.45
C GLU A 254 -11.99 -26.66 10.21
N ALA A 255 -12.24 -25.36 10.41
CA ALA A 255 -12.55 -24.42 9.33
C ALA A 255 -11.33 -24.03 8.48
N LEU A 256 -10.09 -24.20 8.98
CA LEU A 256 -8.85 -23.77 8.31
C LEU A 256 -8.77 -24.11 6.80
N PRO A 257 -9.10 -25.33 6.34
CA PRO A 257 -9.03 -25.66 4.91
C PRO A 257 -10.05 -24.90 4.06
N THR A 258 -11.17 -24.49 4.67
CA THR A 258 -12.31 -23.81 4.01
C THR A 258 -12.28 -22.29 4.17
N LEU A 259 -11.36 -21.75 4.98
CA LEU A 259 -11.14 -20.32 5.12
C LEU A 259 -10.48 -19.71 3.88
N LYS A 260 -10.02 -20.53 2.92
CA LYS A 260 -9.52 -20.06 1.63
C LYS A 260 -10.67 -19.57 0.76
N SER A 261 -10.68 -18.29 0.41
CA SER A 261 -11.72 -17.75 -0.47
C SER A 261 -11.56 -18.29 -1.91
N VAL A 262 -12.67 -18.41 -2.66
CA VAL A 262 -12.63 -18.72 -4.11
C VAL A 262 -11.76 -17.70 -4.85
N ASN A 263 -11.72 -16.46 -4.36
CA ASN A 263 -10.87 -15.39 -4.88
C ASN A 263 -9.37 -15.73 -4.74
N GLU A 264 -8.94 -16.24 -3.58
CA GLU A 264 -7.56 -16.71 -3.36
C GLU A 264 -7.20 -17.89 -4.27
N LEU A 265 -8.08 -18.89 -4.36
CA LEU A 265 -7.86 -20.05 -5.24
C LEU A 265 -7.68 -19.61 -6.69
N THR A 266 -8.52 -18.68 -7.13
CA THR A 266 -8.46 -18.14 -8.50
C THR A 266 -7.19 -17.31 -8.69
N ASN A 267 -6.81 -16.49 -7.71
CA ASN A 267 -5.60 -15.67 -7.78
C ASN A 267 -4.35 -16.55 -7.89
N VAL A 268 -4.20 -17.58 -7.05
CA VAL A 268 -3.08 -18.53 -7.15
C VAL A 268 -3.05 -19.18 -8.53
N VAL A 269 -4.19 -19.66 -9.04
CA VAL A 269 -4.26 -20.25 -10.39
C VAL A 269 -3.82 -19.26 -11.47
N VAL A 270 -4.26 -18.00 -11.40
CA VAL A 270 -3.86 -16.95 -12.36
C VAL A 270 -2.38 -16.64 -12.25
N VAL A 271 -1.85 -16.40 -11.04
CA VAL A 271 -0.42 -16.09 -10.85
C VAL A 271 0.45 -17.24 -11.36
N CYS A 272 0.10 -18.48 -11.00
CA CYS A 272 0.89 -19.63 -11.39
C CYS A 272 0.82 -19.94 -12.90
N ASN A 273 -0.28 -19.64 -13.59
CA ASN A 273 -0.35 -19.84 -15.05
C ASN A 273 0.22 -18.66 -15.85
N ASP A 274 -0.01 -17.42 -15.40
CA ASP A 274 0.21 -16.23 -16.22
C ASP A 274 1.46 -15.43 -15.81
N ARG A 275 1.98 -15.67 -14.61
CA ARG A 275 3.05 -14.86 -13.99
C ARG A 275 4.18 -15.67 -13.37
N TYR A 276 4.19 -17.00 -13.55
CA TYR A 276 5.24 -17.86 -12.99
C TYR A 276 6.66 -17.52 -13.51
N ALA A 277 6.78 -16.99 -14.73
CA ALA A 277 8.05 -16.48 -15.28
C ALA A 277 8.64 -15.29 -14.49
N SER A 278 7.78 -14.52 -13.81
CA SER A 278 8.16 -13.45 -12.89
C SER A 278 8.50 -13.97 -11.48
N LEU A 279 8.40 -15.29 -11.24
CA LEU A 279 8.82 -15.97 -10.01
C LEU A 279 10.18 -16.67 -10.22
N ASP A 280 11.11 -15.96 -10.86
CA ASP A 280 12.48 -16.39 -11.08
C ASP A 280 13.36 -15.94 -9.91
N LEU A 281 13.65 -16.88 -9.00
CA LEU A 281 14.42 -16.59 -7.79
C LEU A 281 15.85 -16.14 -8.10
N GLU A 282 16.46 -16.59 -9.20
CA GLU A 282 17.82 -16.15 -9.56
C GLU A 282 17.81 -14.66 -9.91
N ARG A 283 16.82 -14.24 -10.70
CA ARG A 283 16.64 -12.83 -11.07
C ARG A 283 16.29 -11.96 -9.86
N ILE A 284 15.40 -12.44 -9.00
CA ILE A 284 14.99 -11.74 -7.77
C ILE A 284 16.19 -11.50 -6.86
N PHE A 285 16.96 -12.55 -6.55
CA PHE A 285 18.12 -12.41 -5.66
C PHE A 285 19.29 -11.67 -6.33
N ALA A 286 19.41 -11.71 -7.66
CA ALA A 286 20.35 -10.85 -8.38
C ALA A 286 19.98 -9.37 -8.22
N GLY A 287 18.70 -9.03 -8.42
CA GLY A 287 18.16 -7.69 -8.19
C GLY A 287 18.44 -7.21 -6.76
N TYR A 288 18.21 -8.08 -5.77
CA TYR A 288 18.45 -7.76 -4.36
C TYR A 288 19.90 -7.40 -4.10
N ARG A 289 20.83 -8.22 -4.59
CA ARG A 289 22.28 -7.97 -4.43
C ARG A 289 22.76 -6.70 -5.13
N SER A 290 22.07 -6.26 -6.17
CA SER A 290 22.39 -5.03 -6.91
C SER A 290 21.66 -3.79 -6.39
N PHE A 291 20.66 -3.95 -5.51
CA PHE A 291 19.88 -2.82 -5.03
C PHE A 291 20.70 -2.01 -4.03
N GLU A 292 20.82 -0.71 -4.26
CA GLU A 292 21.73 0.16 -3.50
C GLU A 292 21.31 0.37 -2.04
N ALA A 293 20.04 0.15 -1.71
CA ALA A 293 19.49 0.30 -0.37
C ALA A 293 18.87 -1.01 0.11
N THR A 294 19.64 -2.10 0.09
CA THR A 294 19.12 -3.45 0.45
C THR A 294 18.34 -3.52 1.77
N PRO A 295 18.66 -2.75 2.83
CA PRO A 295 17.86 -2.75 4.07
C PRO A 295 16.42 -2.22 3.92
N LEU A 296 16.12 -1.46 2.86
CA LEU A 296 14.76 -0.99 2.57
C LEU A 296 13.87 -2.11 2.00
N VAL A 297 14.45 -3.13 1.37
CA VAL A 297 13.70 -4.22 0.72
C VAL A 297 12.96 -5.05 1.77
N ASN A 298 11.65 -5.27 1.59
CA ASN A 298 10.78 -5.88 2.60
C ASN A 298 9.87 -7.01 2.14
N LYS A 299 9.73 -7.26 0.82
CA LYS A 299 8.78 -8.24 0.26
C LYS A 299 9.45 -9.32 -0.61
N ILE A 300 10.72 -9.66 -0.36
CA ILE A 300 11.40 -10.73 -1.13
C ILE A 300 10.76 -12.10 -0.90
N ASP A 301 10.32 -12.35 0.33
CA ASP A 301 9.67 -13.57 0.75
C ASP A 301 8.33 -13.79 0.01
N VAL A 302 7.63 -12.73 -0.39
CA VAL A 302 6.37 -12.82 -1.15
C VAL A 302 6.54 -13.65 -2.42
N ALA A 303 7.50 -13.29 -3.27
CA ALA A 303 7.74 -14.02 -4.52
C ALA A 303 8.24 -15.45 -4.27
N VAL A 304 9.02 -15.68 -3.21
CA VAL A 304 9.45 -17.02 -2.80
C VAL A 304 8.24 -17.87 -2.39
N ASN A 305 7.37 -17.33 -1.55
CA ASN A 305 6.17 -18.01 -1.06
C ASN A 305 5.18 -18.29 -2.19
N GLU A 306 4.99 -17.36 -3.12
CA GLU A 306 4.17 -17.57 -4.32
C GLU A 306 4.73 -18.70 -5.19
N LYS A 307 6.05 -18.74 -5.41
CA LYS A 307 6.68 -19.82 -6.19
C LYS A 307 6.47 -21.18 -5.55
N VAL A 308 6.71 -21.29 -4.25
CA VAL A 308 6.49 -22.52 -3.47
C VAL A 308 5.03 -22.95 -3.54
N ALA A 309 4.08 -22.01 -3.47
CA ALA A 309 2.67 -22.30 -3.62
C ALA A 309 2.36 -22.87 -5.00
N CYS A 310 2.86 -22.28 -6.09
CA CYS A 310 2.67 -22.80 -7.44
C CYS A 310 3.19 -24.23 -7.62
N GLU A 311 4.38 -24.52 -7.10
CA GLU A 311 5.01 -25.85 -7.16
C GLU A 311 4.24 -26.89 -6.34
N ALA A 312 3.83 -26.53 -5.12
CA ALA A 312 3.06 -27.41 -4.25
C ALA A 312 1.68 -27.79 -4.85
N TRP A 313 1.13 -26.92 -5.70
CA TRP A 313 -0.15 -27.15 -6.39
C TRP A 313 0.02 -27.85 -7.74
N GLY A 314 1.25 -28.11 -8.18
CA GLY A 314 1.54 -28.66 -9.51
C GLY A 314 1.17 -27.71 -10.65
N LEU A 315 1.12 -26.40 -10.39
CA LEU A 315 0.76 -25.35 -11.34
C LEU A 315 2.00 -24.67 -11.92
N THR A 316 2.96 -25.45 -12.42
CA THR A 316 4.18 -24.94 -13.05
C THR A 316 4.07 -25.03 -14.58
N PRO A 317 4.00 -23.90 -15.31
CA PRO A 317 3.99 -23.91 -16.77
C PRO A 317 5.27 -24.52 -17.35
N ALA A 318 5.19 -25.03 -18.58
CA ALA A 318 6.36 -25.59 -19.28
C ALA A 318 7.39 -24.53 -19.74
N GLY A 319 7.00 -23.25 -19.78
CA GLY A 319 7.85 -22.12 -20.17
C GLY A 319 8.06 -21.14 -19.02
N THR A 320 9.22 -20.49 -19.00
CA THR A 320 9.63 -19.50 -17.98
C THR A 320 9.89 -18.12 -18.58
N ASP A 321 9.57 -17.93 -19.85
CA ASP A 321 9.75 -16.66 -20.54
C ASP A 321 8.64 -15.68 -20.13
N LEU A 322 9.02 -14.41 -19.98
CA LEU A 322 8.04 -13.33 -19.79
C LEU A 322 7.16 -13.22 -21.05
N ALA A 323 5.92 -12.78 -20.86
CA ALA A 323 5.00 -12.62 -21.98
C ALA A 323 5.43 -11.46 -22.88
N GLU A 324 5.03 -11.50 -24.15
CA GLU A 324 5.27 -10.40 -25.08
C GLU A 324 4.51 -9.12 -24.65
N PRO A 325 5.04 -7.92 -24.93
CA PRO A 325 4.35 -6.67 -24.67
C PRO A 325 2.97 -6.62 -25.36
N VAL A 326 2.00 -5.94 -24.73
CA VAL A 326 0.71 -5.68 -25.37
C VAL A 326 0.91 -4.68 -26.50
N VAL A 327 0.47 -5.05 -27.71
CA VAL A 327 0.56 -4.17 -28.89
C VAL A 327 -0.78 -3.50 -29.17
N SER A 328 -0.77 -2.18 -29.34
CA SER A 328 -1.96 -1.41 -29.69
C SER A 328 -1.62 -0.15 -30.49
N SER A 329 -2.39 0.10 -31.55
CA SER A 329 -2.35 1.35 -32.31
C SER A 329 -3.33 2.41 -31.79
N LEU A 330 -4.15 2.07 -30.77
CA LEU A 330 -5.06 3.01 -30.15
C LEU A 330 -4.28 3.98 -29.26
N PRO A 331 -4.75 5.23 -29.11
CA PRO A 331 -4.25 6.11 -28.06
C PRO A 331 -4.52 5.53 -26.67
N ILE A 332 -3.48 5.46 -25.84
CA ILE A 332 -3.54 4.97 -24.47
C ILE A 332 -2.93 5.99 -23.51
N LEU A 333 -3.67 6.38 -22.48
CA LEU A 333 -3.13 7.09 -21.32
C LEU A 333 -2.61 6.06 -20.31
N VAL A 334 -1.37 6.22 -19.89
CA VAL A 334 -0.69 5.41 -18.89
C VAL A 334 -0.57 6.27 -17.64
N SER A 335 -1.40 5.96 -16.64
CA SER A 335 -1.56 6.74 -15.41
C SER A 335 -0.78 6.08 -14.28
N SER A 336 -0.05 6.87 -13.48
CA SER A 336 0.72 6.37 -12.35
C SER A 336 0.70 7.31 -11.17
N GLY A 337 0.75 6.74 -9.97
CA GLY A 337 0.99 7.49 -8.75
C GLY A 337 2.47 7.50 -8.39
N SER A 338 3.01 8.67 -8.06
CA SER A 338 4.39 8.78 -7.56
C SER A 338 4.62 8.06 -6.23
N MET A 339 3.57 7.69 -5.50
CA MET A 339 3.63 6.91 -4.25
C MET A 339 3.01 5.51 -4.39
N ASP A 340 2.77 5.06 -5.62
CA ASP A 340 2.18 3.75 -5.87
C ASP A 340 3.14 2.62 -5.46
N GLY A 341 2.89 2.02 -4.29
CA GLY A 341 3.66 0.91 -3.75
C GLY A 341 3.26 -0.46 -4.29
N GLU A 342 2.23 -0.54 -5.14
CA GLU A 342 1.67 -1.77 -5.69
C GLU A 342 1.99 -1.91 -7.18
N THR A 343 1.98 -0.82 -7.94
CA THR A 343 2.34 -0.80 -9.36
C THR A 343 3.22 0.41 -9.64
N PRO A 344 4.50 0.33 -9.24
CA PRO A 344 5.39 1.50 -9.19
C PRO A 344 5.63 2.11 -10.57
N VAL A 345 5.96 3.41 -10.59
CA VAL A 345 6.13 4.22 -11.81
C VAL A 345 7.10 3.58 -12.80
N GLU A 346 8.16 2.93 -12.31
CA GLU A 346 9.18 2.23 -13.11
C GLU A 346 8.61 1.19 -14.07
N TRP A 347 7.40 0.67 -13.80
CA TRP A 347 6.74 -0.32 -14.64
C TRP A 347 6.02 0.28 -15.85
N SER A 348 5.79 1.59 -15.84
CA SER A 348 4.98 2.29 -16.82
C SER A 348 5.61 2.28 -18.21
N GLU A 349 6.92 2.44 -18.31
CA GLU A 349 7.63 2.35 -19.61
C GLU A 349 7.54 0.94 -20.20
N ALA A 350 7.74 -0.09 -19.37
CA ALA A 350 7.63 -1.48 -19.81
C ALA A 350 6.18 -1.82 -20.23
N ALA A 351 5.18 -1.29 -19.52
CA ALA A 351 3.77 -1.46 -19.86
C ALA A 351 3.39 -0.71 -21.15
N ALA A 352 4.06 0.40 -21.43
CA ALA A 352 3.86 1.21 -22.64
C ALA A 352 4.64 0.69 -23.86
N ALA A 353 5.55 -0.27 -23.70
CA ALA A 353 6.54 -0.64 -24.72
C ALA A 353 5.95 -1.08 -26.07
N GLY A 354 4.75 -1.68 -26.09
CA GLY A 354 4.05 -2.10 -27.32
C GLY A 354 2.97 -1.12 -27.81
N LEU A 355 2.79 0.02 -27.13
CA LEU A 355 1.73 0.98 -27.43
C LEU A 355 2.26 2.04 -28.41
N GLU A 356 1.72 2.09 -29.64
CA GLU A 356 2.16 3.05 -30.66
C GLU A 356 1.87 4.51 -30.28
N LYS A 357 0.88 4.73 -29.41
CA LYS A 357 0.39 6.04 -28.97
C LYS A 357 0.19 6.05 -27.45
N ALA A 358 1.28 5.98 -26.69
CA ALA A 358 1.25 6.11 -25.23
C ALA A 358 1.40 7.57 -24.78
N PHE A 359 0.54 7.98 -23.84
CA PHE A 359 0.64 9.25 -23.12
C PHE A 359 0.86 8.91 -21.65
N MET A 360 2.03 9.21 -21.09
CA MET A 360 2.37 8.84 -19.71
C MET A 360 2.21 10.03 -18.77
N VAL A 361 1.54 9.83 -17.64
CA VAL A 361 1.35 10.84 -16.60
C VAL A 361 1.62 10.22 -15.24
N THR A 362 2.48 10.86 -14.46
CA THR A 362 2.69 10.52 -13.04
C THR A 362 2.11 11.65 -12.20
N PHE A 363 1.24 11.31 -11.25
CA PHE A 363 0.62 12.28 -10.35
C PHE A 363 1.38 12.31 -9.02
N THR A 364 1.80 13.50 -8.61
CA THR A 364 2.55 13.71 -7.38
C THR A 364 1.67 13.40 -6.16
N TYR A 365 2.25 12.73 -5.16
CA TYR A 365 1.58 12.12 -3.98
C TYR A 365 0.52 11.06 -4.25
N ALA A 366 0.08 10.86 -5.49
CA ALA A 366 -0.94 9.86 -5.79
C ALA A 366 -0.41 8.45 -5.55
N GLN A 367 -1.30 7.57 -5.10
CA GLN A 367 -1.03 6.17 -4.80
C GLN A 367 -1.54 5.28 -5.94
N HIS A 368 -1.80 4.01 -5.62
CA HIS A 368 -2.41 3.07 -6.55
C HIS A 368 -3.80 3.55 -7.02
N GLY A 369 -4.04 3.55 -8.34
CA GLY A 369 -5.28 4.06 -8.93
C GLY A 369 -5.26 5.57 -9.18
N ALA A 370 -4.13 6.13 -9.60
CA ALA A 370 -3.94 7.58 -9.70
C ALA A 370 -4.91 8.28 -10.67
N SER A 371 -5.53 7.56 -11.60
CA SER A 371 -6.48 8.14 -12.55
C SER A 371 -7.78 8.63 -11.89
N THR A 372 -8.06 8.19 -10.66
CA THR A 372 -9.23 8.57 -9.88
C THR A 372 -8.89 9.42 -8.65
N GLN A 373 -7.61 9.67 -8.38
CA GLN A 373 -7.17 10.39 -7.20
C GLN A 373 -7.03 11.90 -7.44
N PHE A 374 -7.37 12.65 -6.39
CA PHE A 374 -7.37 14.12 -6.38
C PHE A 374 -8.22 14.72 -7.51
N GLU A 375 -8.20 16.04 -7.66
CA GLU A 375 -8.91 16.70 -8.76
C GLU A 375 -8.24 16.41 -10.13
N CYS A 376 -6.92 16.29 -10.14
CA CYS A 376 -6.15 16.20 -11.38
C CYS A 376 -6.32 14.86 -12.12
N GLY A 377 -6.33 13.71 -11.42
CA GLY A 377 -6.45 12.39 -12.03
C GLY A 377 -7.71 12.25 -12.91
N PRO A 378 -8.91 12.48 -12.35
CA PRO A 378 -10.16 12.49 -13.09
C PRO A 378 -10.19 13.54 -14.20
N ALA A 379 -9.63 14.74 -13.99
CA ALA A 379 -9.62 15.81 -14.99
C ALA A 379 -8.79 15.43 -16.23
N VAL A 380 -7.57 14.93 -16.04
CA VAL A 380 -6.67 14.44 -17.10
C VAL A 380 -7.31 13.26 -17.83
N THR A 381 -7.86 12.30 -17.10
CA THR A 381 -8.52 11.11 -17.64
C THR A 381 -9.74 11.45 -18.50
N ASN A 382 -10.60 12.34 -18.02
CA ASN A 382 -11.77 12.79 -18.77
C ASN A 382 -11.38 13.58 -20.02
N ALA A 383 -10.40 14.48 -19.90
CA ALA A 383 -9.87 15.23 -21.03
C ALA A 383 -9.29 14.31 -22.11
N PHE A 384 -8.58 13.25 -21.70
CA PHE A 384 -8.06 12.24 -22.60
C PHE A 384 -9.17 11.48 -23.34
N PHE A 385 -10.22 11.01 -22.64
CA PHE A 385 -11.34 10.33 -23.31
C PHE A 385 -12.06 11.21 -24.33
N MET A 386 -12.14 12.53 -24.07
CA MET A 386 -12.75 13.49 -24.98
C MET A 386 -11.86 13.81 -26.18
N TYR A 387 -10.53 13.81 -25.99
CA TYR A 387 -9.56 14.17 -27.02
C TYR A 387 -8.35 13.22 -27.04
N PRO A 388 -8.54 11.95 -27.41
CA PRO A 388 -7.53 10.91 -27.20
C PRO A 388 -6.31 11.02 -28.12
N GLU A 389 -6.37 11.82 -29.18
CA GLU A 389 -5.25 11.99 -30.12
C GLU A 389 -4.22 13.04 -29.67
N ARG A 390 -4.37 13.60 -28.47
CA ARG A 390 -3.46 14.60 -27.91
C ARG A 390 -3.25 14.38 -26.42
N MET A 391 -2.07 14.76 -25.94
CA MET A 391 -1.78 14.83 -24.52
C MET A 391 -2.75 15.80 -23.84
N PRO A 392 -3.44 15.41 -22.76
CA PRO A 392 -4.18 16.34 -21.93
C PRO A 392 -3.25 17.39 -21.30
N ASP A 393 -3.84 18.49 -20.82
CA ASP A 393 -3.12 19.38 -19.91
C ASP A 393 -2.84 18.63 -18.60
N THR A 394 -1.59 18.61 -18.17
CA THR A 394 -1.10 17.88 -17.00
C THR A 394 -0.38 18.78 -16.01
N ALA A 395 -0.52 20.11 -16.14
CA ALA A 395 0.08 21.05 -15.21
C ALA A 395 -0.31 20.77 -13.74
N CYS A 396 -1.53 20.28 -13.50
CA CYS A 396 -2.00 19.92 -12.17
C CYS A 396 -1.35 18.68 -11.55
N ALA A 397 -0.58 17.88 -12.32
CA ALA A 397 -0.01 16.64 -11.82
C ALA A 397 1.04 16.88 -10.73
N ASP A 398 1.67 18.06 -10.74
CA ASP A 398 2.69 18.48 -9.78
C ASP A 398 2.21 19.59 -8.82
N GLU A 399 1.04 20.18 -9.05
CA GLU A 399 0.47 21.26 -8.21
C GLU A 399 0.35 20.86 -6.73
N LEU A 400 0.17 19.57 -6.43
CA LEU A 400 0.13 19.12 -5.05
C LEU A 400 1.46 19.31 -4.31
N ARG A 401 2.62 19.23 -4.99
CA ARG A 401 3.92 19.55 -4.39
C ARG A 401 4.09 21.04 -4.14
N GLU A 402 3.50 21.88 -4.99
CA GLU A 402 3.49 23.34 -4.77
C GLU A 402 2.58 23.72 -3.60
N ARG A 403 1.42 23.07 -3.49
CA ARG A 403 0.45 23.27 -2.40
C ARG A 403 0.94 22.71 -1.08
N PHE A 404 1.64 21.57 -1.11
CA PHE A 404 2.22 20.89 0.04
C PHE A 404 3.73 20.68 -0.17
N PRO A 405 4.52 21.73 0.11
CA PRO A 405 5.96 21.72 -0.12
C PRO A 405 6.69 20.82 0.87
N TRP A 406 7.98 20.62 0.62
CA TRP A 406 8.90 19.95 1.53
C TRP A 406 8.92 20.62 2.91
N VAL A 407 9.08 19.82 3.96
CA VAL A 407 9.29 20.33 5.31
C VAL A 407 10.78 20.59 5.48
N LEU A 408 11.13 21.87 5.66
CA LEU A 408 12.51 22.32 5.81
C LEU A 408 12.85 22.50 7.30
N PRO A 409 14.13 22.45 7.70
CA PRO A 409 14.54 22.78 9.06
C PRO A 409 14.19 24.24 9.40
N GLU A 410 13.95 24.54 10.68
CA GLU A 410 13.61 25.91 11.13
C GLU A 410 14.67 26.98 10.76
N THR A 411 15.88 26.54 10.42
CA THR A 411 17.03 27.40 10.06
C THR A 411 17.26 27.53 8.55
N ALA A 412 16.41 26.93 7.71
CA ALA A 412 16.50 27.06 6.25
C ALA A 412 16.18 28.50 5.79
N PRO A 413 16.91 29.02 4.78
CA PRO A 413 16.76 30.40 4.31
C PRO A 413 15.44 30.69 3.59
#